data_AF-A0A2E0XYG2-F1
#
_entry.id   AF-A0A2E0XYG2-F1
#
_cell.length_a   1.000
_cell.length_b   1.000
_cell.length_c   1.000
_cell.angle_alpha   90.00
_cell.angle_beta   90.00
_cell.angle_gamma   90.00
#
_symmetry.space_group_name_H-M   'P 1'
#
loop_
_entity.id
_entity.type
_entity.pdbx_description
1 polymer ?
#
loop_
_entity_poly.entity_id
_entity_poly.type
_entity_poly.pdbx_seq_one_letter_code
_entity_poly.pdbx_strand_id
1 'polypeptide(L)'
;MATWCCLPATVQAEEQIIEIQATTSIRLYADYTFQDCCDLDSVSNGESSIYVGTCETMGGYCVAGKKVAIWNFELPEFPENAVLLSATFQGRHNAGSSPVYYRGNWYPTSSLGYSQAISTFNSGSIVGTASSAGGAFSTPLPIELLGGQWTDNYLVLTGYNGSGMSIYNSGTLAPKIRLVIDIPDELCLGDMNDDDSVDTNDVLHVIGNWGDPYGVNDIMMVLEHWGSNCEAPGACCLQDGTCAATDSADCQAAGGEWNGPNTYCTLVDCPEFGACCWEDETCEALLSDDCKANGGNFRGQDTTCASIDCTIPEYNDECEDAASVTSGTIAFSTLKATTSSDVFNDAQCLNTYLGQMNADVWFSYDSTCNGTLIVSTCDSATFDTDLVVYQGTCNEMEQIACNGDGTCTGYTSYLETPITSGNSYLIRIGGWDANSAGTGTLSIECVSSE
;
A
#
# COMPACT_ATOMS: atom_id res chain seq x y z
N MET A 1 -27.88 -9.21 51.74
CA MET A 1 -27.47 -10.36 50.90
C MET A 1 -28.56 -10.63 49.89
N ALA A 2 -28.43 -10.07 48.70
CA ALA A 2 -28.98 -10.60 47.46
C ALA A 2 -28.16 -9.97 46.34
N THR A 3 -27.66 -10.84 45.48
CA THR A 3 -26.57 -10.67 44.54
C THR A 3 -27.12 -10.23 43.18
N TRP A 4 -26.33 -9.43 42.48
CA TRP A 4 -26.34 -8.97 41.08
C TRP A 4 -27.45 -9.41 40.11
N CYS A 5 -27.94 -8.43 39.34
CA CYS A 5 -28.05 -8.55 37.89
C CYS A 5 -28.09 -7.14 37.24
N CYS A 6 -26.92 -6.49 37.13
CA CYS A 6 -26.71 -5.58 36.00
C CYS A 6 -26.12 -6.47 34.90
N LEU A 7 -26.90 -6.72 33.85
CA LEU A 7 -26.33 -7.08 32.57
C LEU A 7 -25.46 -5.89 32.16
N PRO A 8 -24.16 -6.05 31.87
CA PRO A 8 -23.46 -5.01 31.14
C PRO A 8 -24.19 -4.88 29.81
N ALA A 9 -24.53 -3.65 29.42
CA ALA A 9 -24.70 -3.38 28.00
C ALA A 9 -23.45 -3.94 27.33
N THR A 10 -23.61 -4.87 26.41
CA THR A 10 -22.52 -5.32 25.57
C THR A 10 -22.13 -4.11 24.73
N VAL A 11 -21.18 -3.32 25.24
CA VAL A 11 -20.38 -2.40 24.43
C VAL A 11 -19.77 -3.27 23.36
N GLN A 12 -20.17 -3.08 22.12
CA GLN A 12 -19.56 -3.79 21.01
C GLN A 12 -18.24 -3.10 20.71
N ALA A 13 -17.21 -3.45 21.48
CA ALA A 13 -15.81 -3.31 21.09
C ALA A 13 -15.66 -3.66 19.59
N GLU A 14 -15.37 -2.66 18.75
CA GLU A 14 -15.08 -2.88 17.34
C GLU A 14 -13.56 -3.10 17.18
N GLU A 15 -13.18 -4.30 16.73
CA GLU A 15 -11.78 -4.62 16.45
C GLU A 15 -11.31 -3.84 15.23
N GLN A 16 -10.28 -3.03 15.40
CA GLN A 16 -9.70 -2.20 14.35
C GLN A 16 -8.36 -2.71 13.89
N ILE A 17 -8.08 -2.59 12.59
CA ILE A 17 -6.81 -3.00 11.98
C ILE A 17 -6.10 -1.76 11.46
N ILE A 18 -4.88 -1.52 11.92
CA ILE A 18 -4.05 -0.39 11.49
C ILE A 18 -2.75 -0.93 10.90
N GLU A 19 -2.38 -0.47 9.71
CA GLU A 19 -1.09 -0.78 9.10
C GLU A 19 -0.19 0.46 9.05
N ILE A 20 1.00 0.34 9.62
CA ILE A 20 1.95 1.43 9.80
C ILE A 20 3.18 1.16 8.94
N GLN A 21 3.45 2.05 7.99
CA GLN A 21 4.67 2.04 7.19
C GLN A 21 5.80 2.75 7.93
N ALA A 22 7.04 2.40 7.58
CA ALA A 22 8.20 3.09 8.13
C ALA A 22 8.29 4.52 7.58
N THR A 23 8.42 5.52 8.45
CA THR A 23 8.59 6.92 8.04
C THR A 23 9.97 7.17 7.45
N THR A 24 10.97 6.45 7.97
CA THR A 24 12.34 6.50 7.46
C THR A 24 13.00 5.13 7.57
N SER A 25 13.99 4.90 6.72
CA SER A 25 14.81 3.69 6.75
C SER A 25 16.26 4.01 6.43
N ILE A 26 17.15 3.21 7.01
CA ILE A 26 18.59 3.29 6.77
C ILE A 26 19.19 1.89 6.64
N ARG A 27 20.34 1.82 5.99
CA ARG A 27 21.25 0.69 6.04
C ARG A 27 22.38 1.02 7.01
N LEU A 28 22.50 0.22 8.07
CA LEU A 28 23.66 0.20 8.97
C LEU A 28 24.65 -0.83 8.44
N TYR A 29 25.90 -0.43 8.20
CA TYR A 29 26.90 -1.27 7.56
C TYR A 29 28.31 -1.01 8.10
N ALA A 30 29.21 -1.94 7.81
CA ALA A 30 30.65 -1.78 8.05
C ALA A 30 31.30 -1.07 6.86
N ASP A 31 31.88 0.11 7.07
CA ASP A 31 32.57 0.90 6.05
C ASP A 31 34.01 0.42 5.84
N TYR A 32 34.38 0.25 4.57
CA TYR A 32 35.47 -0.60 4.13
C TYR A 32 36.85 0.05 4.22
N THR A 33 37.24 0.55 5.39
CA THR A 33 38.59 1.08 5.61
C THR A 33 39.42 0.11 6.46
N PHE A 34 40.25 -0.71 5.79
CA PHE A 34 41.25 -1.62 6.38
C PHE A 34 40.75 -2.78 7.26
N GLN A 35 40.49 -3.94 6.63
CA GLN A 35 40.33 -5.28 7.25
C GLN A 35 39.17 -5.48 8.23
N ASP A 36 38.50 -4.43 8.68
CA ASP A 36 37.29 -4.54 9.46
C ASP A 36 36.06 -4.50 8.54
N CYS A 37 35.26 -5.55 8.59
CA CYS A 37 33.99 -5.54 7.91
C CYS A 37 32.88 -6.23 8.69
N CYS A 38 33.14 -6.47 9.97
CA CYS A 38 32.16 -7.02 10.90
C CYS A 38 31.63 -5.93 11.84
N ASP A 39 32.40 -4.86 12.05
CA ASP A 39 32.01 -3.75 12.91
C ASP A 39 31.12 -2.77 12.14
N LEU A 40 29.89 -2.62 12.61
CA LEU A 40 28.91 -1.72 12.03
C LEU A 40 29.22 -0.29 12.50
N ASP A 41 29.84 0.51 11.65
CA ASP A 41 30.38 1.84 11.98
C ASP A 41 29.76 2.98 11.16
N SER A 42 28.93 2.66 10.16
CA SER A 42 28.43 3.61 9.19
C SER A 42 26.97 3.40 8.82
N VAL A 43 26.29 4.49 8.43
CA VAL A 43 24.91 4.47 7.96
C VAL A 43 24.76 5.16 6.61
N SER A 44 23.82 4.67 5.82
CA SER A 44 23.38 5.28 4.56
C SER A 44 21.85 5.23 4.51
N ASN A 45 21.22 6.12 3.74
CA ASN A 45 19.77 6.08 3.54
C ASN A 45 19.34 4.71 2.98
N GLY A 46 18.13 4.29 3.34
CA GLY A 46 17.51 3.09 2.80
C GLY A 46 17.26 3.23 1.30
N GLU A 47 17.71 2.23 0.54
CA GLU A 47 17.36 2.07 -0.88
C GLU A 47 16.01 1.33 -0.99
N SER A 48 15.39 1.28 -2.17
CA SER A 48 14.13 0.53 -2.41
C SER A 48 14.25 -0.97 -2.11
N SER A 49 15.47 -1.49 -2.04
CA SER A 49 15.78 -2.81 -1.52
C SER A 49 17.07 -2.75 -0.69
N ILE A 50 17.02 -3.17 0.57
CA ILE A 50 18.17 -3.15 1.47
C ILE A 50 18.75 -4.55 1.57
N TYR A 51 19.96 -4.72 1.02
CA TYR A 51 20.74 -5.94 1.23
C TYR A 51 21.26 -6.00 2.67
N VAL A 52 20.95 -7.10 3.36
CA VAL A 52 21.42 -7.44 4.70
C VAL A 52 22.25 -8.72 4.63
N GLY A 53 23.23 -8.86 5.51
CA GLY A 53 24.12 -10.01 5.48
C GLY A 53 25.19 -9.97 6.54
N THR A 54 25.92 -11.08 6.66
CA THR A 54 27.05 -11.22 7.57
C THR A 54 28.35 -10.70 6.94
N CYS A 55 29.39 -10.61 7.75
CA CYS A 55 30.72 -10.32 7.26
C CYS A 55 31.41 -11.60 6.78
N GLU A 56 32.15 -11.52 5.68
CA GLU A 56 32.91 -12.62 5.12
C GLU A 56 34.38 -12.23 4.93
N THR A 57 35.29 -13.12 5.33
CA THR A 57 36.73 -12.93 5.18
C THR A 57 37.36 -14.10 4.42
N MET A 58 38.25 -13.81 3.47
CA MET A 58 39.02 -14.81 2.74
C MET A 58 40.50 -14.47 2.82
N GLY A 59 41.30 -15.35 3.43
CA GLY A 59 42.74 -15.14 3.60
C GLY A 59 43.12 -13.93 4.46
N GLY A 60 42.26 -13.51 5.39
CA GLY A 60 42.47 -12.31 6.22
C GLY A 60 42.08 -10.99 5.54
N TYR A 61 41.48 -11.04 4.35
CA TYR A 61 40.92 -9.90 3.65
C TYR A 61 39.40 -9.95 3.71
N CYS A 62 38.77 -8.78 3.86
CA CYS A 62 37.33 -8.69 3.78
C CYS A 62 36.84 -8.90 2.34
N VAL A 63 35.82 -9.73 2.18
CA VAL A 63 35.16 -10.01 0.90
C VAL A 63 33.72 -9.47 0.88
N ALA A 64 33.04 -9.50 2.02
CA ALA A 64 31.71 -8.91 2.20
C ALA A 64 31.58 -8.29 3.59
N GLY A 65 30.92 -7.14 3.67
CA GLY A 65 30.74 -6.41 4.93
C GLY A 65 29.36 -6.64 5.52
N LYS A 66 29.29 -6.70 6.84
CA LYS A 66 28.04 -6.86 7.58
C LYS A 66 27.11 -5.70 7.29
N LYS A 67 25.84 -6.01 7.03
CA LYS A 67 24.80 -5.03 6.71
C LYS A 67 23.50 -5.40 7.42
N VAL A 68 22.82 -4.39 7.95
CA VAL A 68 21.57 -4.49 8.70
C VAL A 68 20.62 -3.41 8.19
N ALA A 69 19.38 -3.79 7.91
CA ALA A 69 18.33 -2.85 7.55
C ALA A 69 17.66 -2.33 8.82
N ILE A 70 17.28 -1.06 8.85
CA ILE A 70 16.66 -0.44 10.01
C ILE A 70 15.54 0.49 9.56
N TRP A 71 14.41 0.40 10.24
CA TRP A 71 13.21 1.17 9.98
C TRP A 71 12.78 1.91 11.24
N ASN A 72 12.32 3.15 11.06
CA ASN A 72 11.67 3.91 12.11
C ASN A 72 10.16 3.96 11.83
N PHE A 73 9.36 3.48 12.76
CA PHE A 73 7.90 3.52 12.69
C PHE A 73 7.40 4.57 13.66
N GLU A 74 6.63 5.53 13.16
CA GLU A 74 5.87 6.45 13.99
C GLU A 74 4.56 5.78 14.37
N LEU A 75 4.31 5.60 15.66
CA LEU A 75 3.09 4.96 16.10
C LEU A 75 2.01 6.02 16.34
N PRO A 76 0.76 5.75 15.90
CA PRO A 76 -0.35 6.66 16.13
C PRO A 76 -0.71 6.72 17.61
N GLU A 77 -1.31 7.84 18.01
CA GLU A 77 -1.86 8.02 19.36
C GLU A 77 -3.23 7.33 19.47
N PHE A 78 -3.52 6.81 20.66
CA PHE A 78 -4.80 6.16 20.96
C PHE A 78 -5.47 6.78 22.18
N PRO A 79 -6.81 6.67 22.28
CA PRO A 79 -7.54 7.00 23.51
C PRO A 79 -7.01 6.22 24.73
N GLU A 80 -7.15 6.81 25.93
CA GLU A 80 -6.60 6.25 27.18
C GLU A 80 -7.12 4.83 27.51
N ASN A 81 -8.28 4.45 26.97
CA ASN A 81 -8.91 3.15 27.18
C ASN A 81 -8.68 2.13 26.06
N ALA A 82 -7.94 2.48 25.00
CA ALA A 82 -7.66 1.56 23.92
C ALA A 82 -6.83 0.35 24.39
N VAL A 83 -7.22 -0.84 23.92
CA VAL A 83 -6.56 -2.10 24.23
C VAL A 83 -5.92 -2.67 22.98
N LEU A 84 -4.60 -2.86 23.00
CA LEU A 84 -3.90 -3.53 21.90
C LEU A 84 -4.15 -5.05 21.98
N LEU A 85 -4.86 -5.58 20.99
CA LEU A 85 -5.12 -7.02 20.87
C LEU A 85 -3.94 -7.77 20.25
N SER A 86 -3.32 -7.20 19.22
CA SER A 86 -2.08 -7.76 18.65
C SER A 86 -1.27 -6.72 17.88
N ALA A 87 0.04 -6.94 17.81
CA ALA A 87 0.94 -6.21 16.92
C ALA A 87 1.78 -7.22 16.13
N THR A 88 1.96 -6.99 14.84
CA THR A 88 2.67 -7.90 13.94
C THR A 88 3.65 -7.12 13.06
N PHE A 89 4.91 -7.54 13.02
CA PHE A 89 5.90 -7.02 12.08
C PHE A 89 5.96 -7.92 10.85
N GLN A 90 5.83 -7.33 9.66
CA GLN A 90 5.74 -8.06 8.40
C GLN A 90 6.46 -7.34 7.27
N GLY A 91 6.88 -8.08 6.25
CA GLY A 91 7.53 -7.54 5.06
C GLY A 91 7.93 -8.62 4.05
N ARG A 92 8.67 -8.25 3.02
CA ARG A 92 9.11 -9.18 1.96
C ARG A 92 10.61 -9.13 1.66
N HIS A 93 11.14 -10.23 1.17
CA HIS A 93 12.55 -10.42 0.82
C HIS A 93 12.72 -11.46 -0.29
N ASN A 94 13.91 -11.51 -0.90
CA ASN A 94 14.22 -12.39 -2.04
C ASN A 94 14.81 -13.77 -1.67
N ALA A 95 14.79 -14.16 -0.39
CA ALA A 95 15.52 -15.35 0.10
C ALA A 95 14.61 -16.53 0.51
N GLY A 96 13.48 -16.68 -0.17
CA GLY A 96 12.56 -17.82 -0.01
C GLY A 96 12.04 -17.97 1.42
N SER A 97 12.42 -19.06 2.09
CA SER A 97 12.02 -19.37 3.48
C SER A 97 13.05 -18.97 4.54
N SER A 98 14.09 -18.22 4.17
CA SER A 98 15.12 -17.79 5.12
C SER A 98 14.55 -16.81 6.14
N PRO A 99 14.71 -17.05 7.45
CA PRO A 99 14.10 -16.22 8.49
C PRO A 99 14.73 -14.83 8.58
N VAL A 100 13.97 -13.86 9.07
CA VAL A 100 14.47 -12.52 9.38
C VAL A 100 14.62 -12.39 10.89
N TYR A 101 15.83 -12.09 11.35
CA TYR A 101 16.07 -11.73 12.74
C TYR A 101 15.82 -10.25 12.93
N TYR A 102 15.19 -9.90 14.04
CA TYR A 102 14.89 -8.51 14.35
C TYR A 102 15.19 -8.16 15.79
N ARG A 103 15.47 -6.89 15.97
CA ARG A 103 15.61 -6.22 17.27
C ARG A 103 14.88 -4.89 17.20
N GLY A 104 14.35 -4.45 18.33
CA GLY A 104 13.56 -3.24 18.41
C GLY A 104 13.84 -2.45 19.68
N ASN A 105 13.66 -1.14 19.58
CA ASN A 105 13.74 -0.25 20.73
C ASN A 105 12.87 0.99 20.52
N TRP A 106 12.40 1.55 21.63
CA TRP A 106 11.57 2.75 21.66
C TRP A 106 12.43 4.01 21.69
N TYR A 107 11.97 5.05 20.99
CA TYR A 107 12.61 6.36 20.97
C TYR A 107 11.58 7.50 20.96
N PRO A 108 11.87 8.63 21.62
CA PRO A 108 10.96 9.77 21.67
C PRO A 108 11.03 10.68 20.44
N THR A 109 11.93 10.41 19.48
CA THR A 109 12.18 11.30 18.33
C THR A 109 12.23 10.54 17.02
N SER A 110 11.78 11.18 15.93
CA SER A 110 11.79 10.65 14.56
C SER A 110 13.18 10.50 13.94
N SER A 111 14.22 11.03 14.58
CA SER A 111 15.62 10.85 14.17
C SER A 111 15.92 9.37 13.97
N LEU A 112 16.55 9.02 12.85
CA LEU A 112 17.11 7.70 12.61
C LEU A 112 18.56 7.82 12.12
N GLY A 113 19.47 8.09 13.06
CA GLY A 113 20.91 8.21 12.80
C GLY A 113 21.71 6.98 13.27
N TYR A 114 23.02 7.03 13.07
CA TYR A 114 23.95 5.96 13.47
C TYR A 114 23.80 5.52 14.94
N SER A 115 23.64 6.45 15.88
CA SER A 115 23.56 6.14 17.31
C SER A 115 22.33 5.30 17.68
N GLN A 116 21.15 5.64 17.15
CA GLN A 116 19.92 4.88 17.38
C GLN A 116 19.98 3.54 16.65
N ALA A 117 20.49 3.54 15.41
CA ALA A 117 20.71 2.36 14.60
C ALA A 117 21.53 1.30 15.34
N ILE A 118 22.75 1.67 15.76
CA ILE A 118 23.69 0.76 16.40
C ILE A 118 23.21 0.34 17.79
N SER A 119 22.56 1.24 18.54
CA SER A 119 21.97 0.93 19.84
C SER A 119 20.83 -0.08 19.72
N THR A 120 19.92 0.11 18.76
CA THR A 120 18.81 -0.83 18.51
C THR A 120 19.38 -2.21 18.14
N PHE A 121 20.38 -2.25 17.26
CA PHE A 121 20.99 -3.51 16.87
C PHE A 121 21.74 -4.21 18.02
N ASN A 122 22.51 -3.49 18.83
CA ASN A 122 23.32 -4.12 19.88
C ASN A 122 22.54 -4.42 21.16
N SER A 123 21.59 -3.56 21.53
CA SER A 123 20.92 -3.56 22.83
C SER A 123 19.40 -3.38 22.77
N GLY A 124 18.76 -3.61 21.61
CA GLY A 124 17.30 -3.60 21.49
C GLY A 124 16.63 -4.54 22.50
N SER A 125 15.63 -4.02 23.20
CA SER A 125 14.88 -4.74 24.24
C SER A 125 13.88 -5.73 23.65
N ILE A 126 13.34 -5.40 22.47
CA ILE A 126 12.48 -6.27 21.68
C ILE A 126 13.40 -7.12 20.80
N VAL A 127 13.32 -8.45 20.89
CA VAL A 127 14.15 -9.36 20.09
C VAL A 127 13.31 -10.52 19.64
N GLY A 128 13.41 -10.89 18.37
CA GLY A 128 12.69 -12.05 17.86
C GLY A 128 13.19 -12.57 16.53
N THR A 129 12.44 -13.52 15.98
CA THR A 129 12.69 -14.12 14.67
C THR A 129 11.37 -14.20 13.93
N ALA A 130 11.31 -13.61 12.74
CA ALA A 130 10.19 -13.74 11.84
C ALA A 130 10.35 -14.97 10.96
N SER A 131 9.30 -15.80 10.93
CA SER A 131 9.24 -16.92 10.01
C SER A 131 8.93 -16.42 8.62
N SER A 132 9.59 -17.04 7.63
CA SER A 132 9.44 -16.67 6.22
C SER A 132 8.87 -17.82 5.38
N ALA A 133 8.00 -17.49 4.45
CA ALA A 133 7.48 -18.41 3.43
C ALA A 133 7.25 -17.66 2.11
N GLY A 134 7.75 -18.21 1.00
CA GLY A 134 7.57 -17.60 -0.33
C GLY A 134 8.13 -16.18 -0.44
N GLY A 135 9.15 -15.83 0.35
CA GLY A 135 9.71 -14.47 0.38
C GLY A 135 8.93 -13.47 1.25
N ALA A 136 7.84 -13.87 1.91
CA ALA A 136 7.17 -13.03 2.91
C ALA A 136 7.59 -13.45 4.32
N PHE A 137 7.87 -12.48 5.21
CA PHE A 137 8.13 -12.72 6.63
C PHE A 137 7.06 -12.06 7.50
N SER A 138 6.74 -12.69 8.63
CA SER A 138 5.79 -12.16 9.61
C SER A 138 6.07 -12.69 11.02
N THR A 139 5.80 -11.87 12.03
CA THR A 139 6.00 -12.22 13.44
C THR A 139 5.18 -11.32 14.38
N PRO A 140 4.57 -11.86 15.44
CA PRO A 140 4.01 -11.03 16.50
C PRO A 140 5.11 -10.20 17.19
N LEU A 141 4.82 -8.93 17.44
CA LEU A 141 5.66 -8.04 18.23
C LEU A 141 5.22 -8.09 19.70
N PRO A 142 6.15 -8.29 20.66
CA PRO A 142 5.86 -8.28 22.08
C PRO A 142 5.81 -6.82 22.60
N ILE A 143 4.83 -6.06 22.13
CA ILE A 143 4.57 -4.67 22.56
C ILE A 143 3.16 -4.58 23.13
N GLU A 144 2.95 -3.62 24.03
CA GLU A 144 1.69 -3.44 24.76
C GLU A 144 1.38 -1.94 24.90
N LEU A 145 0.10 -1.60 25.02
CA LEU A 145 -0.36 -0.27 25.43
C LEU A 145 -0.52 -0.25 26.95
N LEU A 146 0.15 0.69 27.62
CA LEU A 146 0.02 0.89 29.07
C LEU A 146 -0.86 2.12 29.32
N GLY A 147 -2.14 1.89 29.63
CA GLY A 147 -3.13 2.98 29.78
C GLY A 147 -3.38 3.73 28.46
N GLY A 148 -3.55 2.99 27.36
CA GLY A 148 -3.79 3.56 26.03
C GLY A 148 -2.57 4.24 25.39
N GLN A 149 -1.40 4.23 26.05
CA GLN A 149 -0.21 4.92 25.58
C GLN A 149 0.92 3.94 25.23
N TRP A 150 1.70 4.30 24.21
CA TRP A 150 2.94 3.63 23.86
C TRP A 150 4.05 3.94 24.87
N THR A 151 5.13 3.17 24.82
CA THR A 151 6.32 3.48 25.63
C THR A 151 6.99 4.78 25.18
N ASP A 152 7.03 5.02 23.86
CA ASP A 152 7.40 6.29 23.20
C ASP A 152 6.73 6.36 21.82
N ASN A 153 6.85 7.48 21.13
CA ASN A 153 6.20 7.75 19.84
C ASN A 153 6.79 6.95 18.66
N TYR A 154 8.05 6.54 18.76
CA TYR A 154 8.74 5.86 17.65
C TYR A 154 9.28 4.49 18.06
N LEU A 155 8.94 3.49 17.24
CA LEU A 155 9.49 2.15 17.35
C LEU A 155 10.50 1.92 16.23
N VAL A 156 11.77 1.79 16.58
CA VAL A 156 12.83 1.48 15.61
C VAL A 156 13.03 -0.03 15.59
N LEU A 157 12.95 -0.66 14.41
CA LEU A 157 13.16 -2.09 14.20
C LEU A 157 14.31 -2.35 13.23
N THR A 158 15.12 -3.38 13.51
CA THR A 158 16.16 -3.87 12.60
C THR A 158 15.72 -5.13 11.88
N GLY A 159 16.20 -5.37 10.66
CA GLY A 159 16.10 -6.64 9.95
C GLY A 159 17.48 -7.12 9.51
N TYR A 160 17.82 -8.37 9.81
CA TYR A 160 19.07 -8.97 9.37
C TYR A 160 18.95 -10.50 9.22
N ASN A 161 19.90 -11.09 8.52
CA ASN A 161 19.96 -12.53 8.27
C ASN A 161 21.41 -13.05 8.33
N GLY A 162 21.57 -14.35 8.58
CA GLY A 162 22.88 -15.02 8.69
C GLY A 162 23.56 -15.36 7.35
N SER A 163 22.79 -15.50 6.28
CA SER A 163 23.23 -16.02 4.97
C SER A 163 23.16 -14.98 3.84
N GLY A 164 22.68 -13.77 4.13
CA GLY A 164 22.49 -12.70 3.15
C GLY A 164 21.10 -12.73 2.50
N MET A 165 20.45 -11.59 2.38
CA MET A 165 19.21 -11.41 1.63
C MET A 165 18.97 -9.93 1.30
N SER A 166 18.12 -9.66 0.32
CA SER A 166 17.60 -8.32 0.07
C SER A 166 16.18 -8.22 0.60
N ILE A 167 15.97 -7.31 1.56
CA ILE A 167 14.65 -6.97 2.09
C ILE A 167 14.10 -5.83 1.24
N TYR A 168 12.90 -5.99 0.71
CA TYR A 168 12.25 -4.92 -0.06
C TYR A 168 11.83 -3.79 0.88
N ASN A 169 11.91 -2.55 0.41
CA ASN A 169 11.83 -1.35 1.22
C ASN A 169 11.13 -0.20 0.47
N SER A 170 10.20 -0.54 -0.42
CA SER A 170 9.40 0.43 -1.17
C SER A 170 8.02 -0.12 -1.48
N GLY A 171 7.03 0.78 -1.59
CA GLY A 171 5.65 0.45 -1.93
C GLY A 171 5.05 -0.60 -0.98
N THR A 172 4.21 -1.47 -1.53
CA THR A 172 3.50 -2.53 -0.78
C THR A 172 4.42 -3.63 -0.24
N LEU A 173 5.68 -3.69 -0.71
CA LEU A 173 6.67 -4.70 -0.29
C LEU A 173 7.52 -4.22 0.90
N ALA A 174 7.45 -2.94 1.26
CA ALA A 174 8.17 -2.37 2.38
C ALA A 174 7.70 -2.99 3.73
N PRO A 175 8.57 -3.05 4.74
CA PRO A 175 8.19 -3.60 6.04
C PRO A 175 7.21 -2.68 6.75
N LYS A 176 6.18 -3.27 7.35
CA LYS A 176 5.10 -2.59 8.04
C LYS A 176 4.79 -3.25 9.38
N ILE A 177 4.17 -2.48 10.27
CA ILE A 177 3.58 -2.98 11.51
C ILE A 177 2.06 -3.04 11.32
N ARG A 178 1.47 -4.19 11.57
CA ARG A 178 0.01 -4.37 11.61
C ARG A 178 -0.44 -4.47 13.06
N LEU A 179 -1.29 -3.56 13.48
CA LEU A 179 -1.92 -3.54 14.80
C LEU A 179 -3.37 -4.03 14.68
N VAL A 180 -3.82 -4.73 15.71
CA VAL A 180 -5.24 -5.00 15.96
C VAL A 180 -5.56 -4.40 17.32
N ILE A 181 -6.49 -3.46 17.37
CA ILE A 181 -6.80 -2.69 18.58
C ILE A 181 -8.30 -2.76 18.84
N ASP A 182 -8.64 -2.91 20.10
CA ASP A 182 -9.99 -2.78 20.61
C ASP A 182 -10.12 -1.38 21.22
N ILE A 183 -10.97 -0.56 20.64
CA ILE A 183 -11.29 0.77 21.18
C ILE A 183 -12.67 0.62 21.85
N PRO A 184 -12.76 0.71 23.18
CA PRO A 184 -14.06 0.70 23.84
C PRO A 184 -14.81 2.01 23.50
N ASP A 185 -16.10 1.91 23.16
CA ASP A 185 -17.01 3.04 22.86
C ASP A 185 -17.31 3.94 24.08
N GLU A 186 -16.46 3.97 25.11
CA GLU A 186 -16.70 4.74 26.33
C GLU A 186 -15.62 5.82 26.49
N LEU A 187 -16.03 7.09 26.36
CA LEU A 187 -15.92 8.13 27.39
C LEU A 187 -15.91 9.55 26.78
N CYS A 188 -17.08 10.11 26.50
CA CYS A 188 -17.24 11.56 26.65
C CYS A 188 -17.86 11.86 28.01
N LEU A 189 -17.02 12.21 28.98
CA LEU A 189 -17.50 12.58 30.31
C LEU A 189 -18.43 13.78 30.19
N GLY A 190 -19.67 13.62 30.64
CA GLY A 190 -20.68 14.68 30.62
C GLY A 190 -21.62 14.64 29.42
N ASP A 191 -21.39 13.80 28.40
CA ASP A 191 -22.42 13.43 27.43
C ASP A 191 -23.30 12.37 28.09
N MET A 192 -24.48 12.77 28.53
CA MET A 192 -25.39 11.96 29.33
C MET A 192 -26.55 11.42 28.48
N ASN A 193 -26.75 11.95 27.28
CA ASN A 193 -27.79 11.53 26.37
C ASN A 193 -27.26 10.82 25.10
N ASP A 194 -25.95 10.62 25.02
CA ASP A 194 -25.22 9.96 23.94
C ASP A 194 -25.48 10.64 22.59
N ASP A 195 -25.50 11.98 22.56
CA ASP A 195 -25.70 12.77 21.33
C ASP A 195 -24.43 13.41 20.76
N ASP A 196 -23.28 12.98 21.28
CA ASP A 196 -21.93 13.38 20.92
C ASP A 196 -21.61 14.87 21.23
N SER A 197 -22.42 15.52 22.07
CA SER A 197 -22.26 16.91 22.47
C SER A 197 -22.54 17.11 23.95
N VAL A 198 -21.64 17.76 24.69
CA VAL A 198 -21.91 18.14 26.09
C VAL A 198 -22.57 19.51 26.15
N ASP A 199 -23.90 19.54 26.22
CA ASP A 199 -24.69 20.77 26.21
C ASP A 199 -25.88 20.77 27.20
N THR A 200 -26.90 21.56 26.88
CA THR A 200 -28.10 21.70 27.73
C THR A 200 -28.94 20.44 27.75
N ASN A 201 -28.91 19.63 26.68
CA ASN A 201 -29.65 18.40 26.55
C ASN A 201 -29.16 17.35 27.55
N ASP A 202 -27.88 17.33 27.90
CA ASP A 202 -27.31 16.47 28.94
C ASP A 202 -27.80 16.84 30.34
N VAL A 203 -27.82 18.13 30.66
CA VAL A 203 -28.39 18.59 31.94
C VAL A 203 -29.87 18.24 32.00
N LEU A 204 -30.59 18.40 30.89
CA LEU A 204 -31.99 18.01 30.80
C LEU A 204 -32.19 16.50 30.91
N HIS A 205 -31.26 15.70 30.38
CA HIS A 205 -31.27 14.24 30.50
C HIS A 205 -31.10 13.81 31.97
N VAL A 206 -30.11 14.38 32.66
CA VAL A 206 -29.85 14.10 34.08
C VAL A 206 -31.00 14.54 34.99
N ILE A 207 -31.54 15.75 34.78
CA ILE A 207 -32.67 16.26 35.56
C ILE A 207 -33.96 15.48 35.23
N GLY A 208 -34.15 15.12 33.96
CA GLY A 208 -35.29 14.36 33.47
C GLY A 208 -35.34 12.94 34.01
N ASN A 209 -34.18 12.32 34.27
CA ASN A 209 -34.03 10.97 34.78
C ASN A 209 -33.49 10.93 36.23
N TRP A 210 -33.71 11.99 37.02
CA TRP A 210 -33.13 12.14 38.36
C TRP A 210 -33.44 10.99 39.33
N GLY A 211 -32.40 10.41 39.91
CA GLY A 211 -32.43 9.19 40.75
C GLY A 211 -31.53 8.10 40.17
N ASP A 212 -31.25 7.03 40.95
CA ASP A 212 -30.33 5.92 40.59
C ASP A 212 -30.51 5.46 39.11
N PRO A 213 -29.54 5.73 38.21
CA PRO A 213 -28.13 6.07 38.48
C PRO A 213 -27.77 7.56 38.60
N TYR A 214 -28.60 8.49 38.13
CA TYR A 214 -28.33 9.92 37.98
C TYR A 214 -28.55 10.75 39.26
N GLY A 215 -27.64 11.67 39.54
CA GLY A 215 -27.68 12.59 40.66
C GLY A 215 -26.86 13.86 40.46
N VAL A 216 -26.51 14.50 41.57
CA VAL A 216 -25.82 15.81 41.54
C VAL A 216 -24.41 15.72 40.95
N ASN A 217 -23.76 14.57 41.09
CA ASN A 217 -22.42 14.37 40.55
C ASN A 217 -22.43 14.36 39.02
N ASP A 218 -23.50 13.82 38.42
CA ASP A 218 -23.67 13.79 36.97
C ASP A 218 -23.92 15.19 36.41
N ILE A 219 -24.73 16.03 37.08
CA ILE A 219 -24.86 17.44 36.69
C ILE A 219 -23.50 18.16 36.76
N MET A 220 -22.72 17.89 37.80
CA MET A 220 -21.38 18.49 37.92
C MET A 220 -20.46 18.01 36.78
N MET A 221 -20.54 16.75 36.39
CA MET A 221 -19.79 16.19 35.26
C MET A 221 -20.15 16.88 33.94
N VAL A 222 -21.45 17.05 33.64
CA VAL A 222 -21.91 17.78 32.45
C VAL A 222 -21.38 19.23 32.43
N LEU A 223 -21.44 19.92 33.58
CA LEU A 223 -20.99 21.32 33.68
C LEU A 223 -19.47 21.45 33.58
N GLU A 224 -18.71 20.48 34.07
CA GLU A 224 -17.24 20.45 33.98
C GLU A 224 -16.75 20.24 32.54
N HIS A 225 -17.54 19.54 31.72
CA HIS A 225 -17.21 19.21 30.33
C HIS A 225 -18.04 20.00 29.31
N TRP A 226 -18.72 21.07 29.73
CA TRP A 226 -19.63 21.85 28.89
C TRP A 226 -18.98 22.37 27.60
N GLY A 227 -19.61 22.08 26.46
CA GLY A 227 -19.16 22.46 25.13
C GLY A 227 -18.11 21.52 24.53
N SER A 228 -17.88 20.34 25.12
CA SER A 228 -17.05 19.31 24.50
C SER A 228 -17.78 18.73 23.28
N ASN A 229 -17.07 18.66 22.15
CA ASN A 229 -17.46 17.85 21.00
C ASN A 229 -16.89 16.45 21.22
N CYS A 230 -17.78 15.48 21.32
CA CYS A 230 -17.45 14.10 21.65
C CYS A 230 -17.38 13.20 20.43
N GLU A 231 -17.61 13.76 19.23
CA GLU A 231 -17.55 13.03 17.99
C GLU A 231 -16.22 12.29 17.90
N ALA A 232 -16.29 10.96 17.77
CA ALA A 232 -15.09 10.16 17.65
C ALA A 232 -14.28 10.65 16.44
N PRO A 233 -12.95 10.80 16.59
CA PRO A 233 -12.12 11.21 15.48
C PRO A 233 -12.25 10.20 14.34
N GLY A 234 -12.00 10.72 13.16
CA GLY A 234 -12.30 10.12 11.87
C GLY A 234 -11.33 10.65 10.81
N ALA A 235 -11.49 10.22 9.56
CA ALA A 235 -10.60 10.60 8.46
C ALA A 235 -11.09 11.88 7.78
N CYS A 236 -10.25 12.91 7.82
CA CYS A 236 -10.44 14.15 7.08
C CYS A 236 -9.54 14.15 5.86
N CYS A 237 -10.14 14.09 4.67
CA CYS A 237 -9.40 14.19 3.41
C CYS A 237 -9.22 15.66 3.05
N LEU A 238 -7.98 16.14 3.09
CA LEU A 238 -7.64 17.52 2.74
C LEU A 238 -7.47 17.67 1.23
N GLN A 239 -7.59 18.91 0.74
CA GLN A 239 -7.50 19.23 -0.69
C GLN A 239 -6.11 19.02 -1.30
N ASP A 240 -5.09 18.76 -0.49
CA ASP A 240 -3.74 18.39 -0.94
C ASP A 240 -3.53 16.87 -0.97
N GLY A 241 -4.60 16.09 -0.74
CA GLY A 241 -4.59 14.63 -0.71
C GLY A 241 -3.99 14.05 0.57
N THR A 242 -3.58 14.90 1.51
CA THR A 242 -3.23 14.45 2.85
C THR A 242 -4.49 14.09 3.62
N CYS A 243 -4.37 13.12 4.51
CA CYS A 243 -5.44 12.77 5.43
C CYS A 243 -5.03 13.07 6.86
N ALA A 244 -5.92 13.73 7.59
CA ALA A 244 -5.75 14.03 9.01
C ALA A 244 -6.82 13.32 9.84
N ALA A 245 -6.42 12.77 10.99
CA ALA A 245 -7.37 12.31 12.00
C ALA A 245 -7.79 13.50 12.87
N THR A 246 -9.06 13.92 12.80
CA THR A 246 -9.56 15.11 13.52
C THR A 246 -11.05 14.94 13.84
N ASP A 247 -11.83 15.98 14.14
CA ASP A 247 -13.29 15.90 14.23
C ASP A 247 -13.96 16.59 13.02
N SER A 248 -15.29 16.50 12.88
CA SER A 248 -15.97 17.08 11.71
C SER A 248 -15.81 18.59 11.61
N ALA A 249 -15.73 19.31 12.74
CA ALA A 249 -15.66 20.76 12.78
C ALA A 249 -14.27 21.25 12.37
N ASP A 250 -13.22 20.63 12.93
CA ASP A 250 -11.84 20.91 12.58
C ASP A 250 -11.53 20.48 11.14
N CYS A 251 -12.10 19.37 10.66
CA CYS A 251 -11.98 18.96 9.26
C CYS A 251 -12.56 20.02 8.30
N GLN A 252 -13.77 20.52 8.59
CA GLN A 252 -14.39 21.58 7.80
C GLN A 252 -13.61 22.88 7.88
N ALA A 253 -13.05 23.22 9.05
CA ALA A 253 -12.22 24.41 9.22
C ALA A 253 -10.91 24.34 8.41
N ALA A 254 -10.36 23.14 8.23
CA ALA A 254 -9.22 22.87 7.36
C ALA A 254 -9.59 22.81 5.87
N GLY A 255 -10.88 22.89 5.52
CA GLY A 255 -11.36 22.81 4.14
C GLY A 255 -11.32 21.40 3.56
N GLY A 256 -11.24 20.37 4.41
CA GLY A 256 -11.28 18.96 4.01
C GLY A 256 -12.69 18.38 3.96
N GLU A 257 -12.79 17.20 3.36
CA GLU A 257 -14.00 16.38 3.39
C GLU A 257 -13.95 15.38 4.54
N TRP A 258 -15.02 15.38 5.33
CA TRP A 258 -15.15 14.53 6.50
C TRP A 258 -15.81 13.20 6.17
N ASN A 259 -15.16 12.09 6.51
CA ASN A 259 -15.65 10.75 6.17
C ASN A 259 -16.49 10.11 7.30
N GLY A 260 -16.72 10.85 8.37
CA GLY A 260 -17.52 10.42 9.51
C GLY A 260 -16.67 9.88 10.68
N PRO A 261 -17.30 9.73 11.86
CA PRO A 261 -16.62 9.26 13.05
C PRO A 261 -16.08 7.84 12.88
N ASN A 262 -14.97 7.52 13.55
CA ASN A 262 -14.31 6.21 13.52
C ASN A 262 -13.85 5.76 12.10
N THR A 263 -13.69 6.71 11.17
CA THR A 263 -13.03 6.45 9.89
C THR A 263 -11.54 6.74 9.99
N TYR A 264 -10.68 6.01 9.26
CA TYR A 264 -9.23 6.15 9.39
C TYR A 264 -8.60 6.48 8.06
N CYS A 265 -7.60 7.36 8.08
CA CYS A 265 -6.85 7.77 6.89
C CYS A 265 -6.18 6.63 6.12
N THR A 266 -6.01 5.46 6.75
CA THR A 266 -5.46 4.25 6.14
C THR A 266 -6.53 3.36 5.49
N LEU A 267 -7.81 3.65 5.72
CA LEU A 267 -8.96 2.86 5.24
C LEU A 267 -9.91 3.69 4.35
N VAL A 268 -9.80 5.02 4.43
CA VAL A 268 -10.51 5.96 3.59
C VAL A 268 -9.63 6.28 2.40
N ASP A 269 -10.16 6.03 1.20
CA ASP A 269 -9.56 6.49 -0.06
C ASP A 269 -9.70 8.02 -0.15
N CYS A 270 -8.79 8.73 0.51
CA CYS A 270 -8.63 10.14 0.25
C CYS A 270 -8.09 10.35 -1.16
N PRO A 271 -8.43 11.47 -1.82
CA PRO A 271 -8.00 11.70 -3.19
C PRO A 271 -6.48 11.64 -3.28
N GLU A 272 -5.94 10.65 -4.01
CA GLU A 272 -4.51 10.38 -4.02
C GLU A 272 -3.77 11.56 -4.65
N PHE A 273 -2.75 12.10 -4.01
CA PHE A 273 -1.92 13.17 -4.59
C PHE A 273 -0.69 12.59 -5.28
N GLY A 274 -0.39 13.03 -6.49
CA GLY A 274 0.69 12.46 -7.29
C GLY A 274 0.88 13.14 -8.64
N ALA A 275 1.82 12.61 -9.43
CA ALA A 275 2.10 13.11 -10.76
C ALA A 275 0.96 12.78 -11.72
N CYS A 276 0.42 13.79 -12.36
CA CYS A 276 -0.53 13.71 -13.45
C CYS A 276 0.18 14.02 -14.76
N CYS A 277 0.09 13.10 -15.72
CA CYS A 277 0.67 13.29 -17.04
C CYS A 277 -0.39 13.67 -18.05
N TRP A 278 -0.14 14.74 -18.79
CA TRP A 278 -1.02 15.25 -19.83
C TRP A 278 -0.68 14.66 -21.20
N GLU A 279 -1.60 14.80 -22.16
CA GLU A 279 -1.39 14.36 -23.55
C GLU A 279 -0.22 15.05 -24.24
N ASP A 280 0.17 16.25 -23.80
CA ASP A 280 1.31 17.00 -24.33
C ASP A 280 2.64 16.64 -23.65
N GLU A 281 2.68 15.51 -22.94
CA GLU A 281 3.84 14.98 -22.21
C GLU A 281 4.26 15.85 -21.01
N THR A 282 3.49 16.89 -20.68
CA THR A 282 3.75 17.68 -19.49
C THR A 282 3.25 16.98 -18.23
N CYS A 283 3.88 17.29 -17.09
CA CYS A 283 3.54 16.73 -15.81
C CYS A 283 3.11 17.83 -14.84
N GLU A 284 2.02 17.59 -14.13
CA GLU A 284 1.58 18.43 -13.01
C GLU A 284 1.27 17.56 -11.79
N ALA A 285 1.60 18.03 -10.58
CA ALA A 285 1.22 17.32 -9.36
C ALA A 285 -0.21 17.73 -8.96
N LEU A 286 -1.14 16.78 -9.00
CA LEU A 286 -2.57 16.98 -8.75
C LEU A 286 -3.15 15.81 -7.94
N LEU A 287 -4.38 15.98 -7.47
CA LEU A 287 -5.18 14.87 -6.98
C LEU A 287 -5.54 13.92 -8.14
N SER A 288 -5.69 12.63 -7.84
CA SER A 288 -6.05 11.56 -8.77
C SER A 288 -7.37 11.86 -9.47
N ASP A 289 -8.35 12.36 -8.71
CA ASP A 289 -9.67 12.75 -9.25
C ASP A 289 -9.58 13.97 -10.15
N ASP A 290 -8.83 15.01 -9.76
CA ASP A 290 -8.62 16.19 -10.60
C ASP A 290 -7.85 15.85 -11.87
N CYS A 291 -6.84 14.99 -11.76
CA CYS A 291 -6.07 14.49 -12.89
C CYS A 291 -6.98 13.78 -13.90
N LYS A 292 -7.79 12.82 -13.43
CA LYS A 292 -8.72 12.06 -14.28
C LYS A 292 -9.84 12.93 -14.84
N ALA A 293 -10.43 13.80 -14.03
CA ALA A 293 -11.52 14.69 -14.43
C ALA A 293 -11.10 15.69 -15.53
N ASN A 294 -9.82 16.08 -15.54
CA ASN A 294 -9.24 16.95 -16.57
C ASN A 294 -8.58 16.17 -17.72
N GLY A 295 -8.74 14.84 -17.79
CA GLY A 295 -8.25 14.01 -18.89
C GLY A 295 -6.75 13.66 -18.83
N GLY A 296 -6.11 13.85 -17.68
CA GLY A 296 -4.74 13.45 -17.43
C GLY A 296 -4.62 12.01 -16.93
N ASN A 297 -3.43 11.44 -17.08
CA ASN A 297 -3.09 10.10 -16.64
C ASN A 297 -2.31 10.15 -15.32
N PHE A 298 -2.99 9.77 -14.23
CA PHE A 298 -2.44 9.76 -12.88
C PHE A 298 -1.42 8.63 -12.71
N ARG A 299 -0.23 8.95 -12.20
CA ARG A 299 0.91 8.02 -12.14
C ARG A 299 1.09 7.36 -10.78
N GLY A 300 0.06 7.43 -9.93
CA GLY A 300 0.03 6.82 -8.61
C GLY A 300 0.35 7.80 -7.49
N GLN A 301 -0.07 7.46 -6.27
CA GLN A 301 0.14 8.25 -5.06
C GLN A 301 1.63 8.47 -4.78
N ASP A 302 1.97 9.64 -4.24
CA ASP A 302 3.33 10.05 -3.85
C ASP A 302 4.36 10.10 -4.98
N THR A 303 3.90 9.97 -6.23
CA THR A 303 4.76 10.18 -7.40
C THR A 303 4.96 11.67 -7.64
N THR A 304 6.16 12.03 -8.11
CA THR A 304 6.50 13.43 -8.41
C THR A 304 6.78 13.59 -9.89
N CYS A 305 6.53 14.79 -10.42
CA CYS A 305 6.92 15.14 -11.78
C CYS A 305 8.44 15.14 -12.04
N ALA A 306 9.25 14.98 -10.99
CA ALA A 306 10.69 14.78 -11.12
C ALA A 306 11.07 13.29 -11.27
N SER A 307 10.23 12.38 -10.79
CA SER A 307 10.47 10.92 -10.80
C SER A 307 9.71 10.18 -11.90
N ILE A 308 8.72 10.84 -12.51
CA ILE A 308 7.85 10.27 -13.53
C ILE A 308 8.24 10.79 -14.92
N ASP A 309 8.35 9.87 -15.87
CA ASP A 309 8.47 10.18 -17.29
C ASP A 309 7.10 10.06 -17.95
N CYS A 310 6.47 11.21 -18.22
CA CYS A 310 5.15 11.26 -18.84
C CYS A 310 5.13 10.78 -20.29
N THR A 311 6.29 10.50 -20.89
CA THR A 311 6.39 9.91 -22.22
C THR A 311 6.19 8.38 -22.21
N ILE A 312 6.11 7.73 -21.03
CA ILE A 312 6.01 6.26 -20.90
C ILE A 312 4.80 5.87 -20.01
N PRO A 313 3.89 4.99 -20.46
CA PRO A 313 2.90 4.33 -19.59
C PRO A 313 3.54 3.09 -18.95
N GLU A 314 3.89 3.16 -17.66
CA GLU A 314 4.79 2.18 -16.99
C GLU A 314 4.15 1.44 -15.79
N TYR A 315 2.82 1.38 -15.66
CA TYR A 315 2.14 0.75 -14.49
C TYR A 315 1.17 -0.36 -14.84
N ASN A 316 1.37 -1.03 -15.97
CA ASN A 316 0.47 -2.06 -16.40
C ASN A 316 1.16 -3.41 -16.52
N ASP A 317 1.95 -3.79 -15.51
CA ASP A 317 2.77 -4.99 -15.53
C ASP A 317 1.97 -6.26 -15.18
N GLU A 318 0.84 -6.12 -14.51
CA GLU A 318 -0.01 -7.22 -14.08
C GLU A 318 -1.47 -6.99 -14.47
N CYS A 319 -2.28 -8.06 -14.45
CA CYS A 319 -3.70 -7.91 -14.76
C CYS A 319 -4.41 -6.91 -13.82
N GLU A 320 -4.05 -6.93 -12.53
CA GLU A 320 -4.68 -6.10 -11.49
C GLU A 320 -4.37 -4.60 -11.65
N ASP A 321 -3.29 -4.24 -12.35
CA ASP A 321 -2.92 -2.85 -12.64
C ASP A 321 -3.06 -2.48 -14.12
N ALA A 322 -3.84 -3.27 -14.88
CA ALA A 322 -4.08 -3.07 -16.30
C ALA A 322 -4.53 -1.63 -16.63
N ALA A 323 -3.75 -0.94 -17.47
CA ALA A 323 -4.03 0.45 -17.83
C ALA A 323 -5.35 0.55 -18.61
N SER A 324 -6.26 1.40 -18.12
CA SER A 324 -7.54 1.63 -18.79
C SER A 324 -7.36 2.40 -20.09
N VAL A 325 -7.88 1.86 -21.19
CA VAL A 325 -7.73 2.40 -22.54
C VAL A 325 -9.05 2.41 -23.29
N THR A 326 -9.12 3.29 -24.29
CA THR A 326 -10.23 3.34 -25.26
C THR A 326 -9.71 3.04 -26.67
N SER A 327 -10.59 3.01 -27.67
CA SER A 327 -10.15 2.83 -29.06
C SER A 327 -9.21 3.97 -29.47
N GLY A 328 -8.08 3.63 -30.09
CA GLY A 328 -7.04 4.56 -30.42
C GLY A 328 -5.67 3.89 -30.49
N THR A 329 -4.65 4.72 -30.31
CA THR A 329 -3.24 4.35 -30.48
C THR A 329 -2.52 4.68 -29.18
N ILE A 330 -1.96 3.67 -28.51
CA ILE A 330 -1.39 3.76 -27.17
C ILE A 330 0.08 3.31 -27.24
N ALA A 331 1.01 4.17 -26.82
CA ALA A 331 2.41 3.75 -26.67
C ALA A 331 2.53 2.73 -25.54
N PHE A 332 3.46 1.78 -25.63
CA PHE A 332 3.73 0.83 -24.54
C PHE A 332 5.21 0.45 -24.47
N SER A 333 5.64 -0.06 -23.31
CA SER A 333 6.99 -0.56 -23.06
C SER A 333 6.94 -1.80 -22.18
N THR A 334 7.63 -2.86 -22.61
CA THR A 334 7.82 -4.10 -21.85
C THR A 334 9.24 -4.20 -21.24
N LEU A 335 10.10 -3.21 -21.44
CA LEU A 335 11.54 -3.30 -21.10
C LEU A 335 11.83 -3.52 -19.61
N LYS A 336 10.93 -3.14 -18.71
CA LYS A 336 11.03 -3.35 -17.26
C LYS A 336 9.93 -4.25 -16.71
N ALA A 337 9.08 -4.77 -17.60
CA ALA A 337 7.96 -5.61 -17.23
C ALA A 337 8.46 -6.96 -16.71
N THR A 338 7.73 -7.53 -15.75
CA THR A 338 7.89 -8.92 -15.35
C THR A 338 7.02 -9.82 -16.22
N THR A 339 7.20 -11.14 -16.12
CA THR A 339 6.33 -12.09 -16.82
C THR A 339 5.22 -12.52 -15.87
N SER A 340 4.00 -12.06 -16.11
CA SER A 340 2.83 -12.37 -15.32
C SER A 340 2.54 -13.87 -15.31
N SER A 341 2.08 -14.36 -14.16
CA SER A 341 1.79 -15.78 -13.94
C SER A 341 0.46 -16.25 -14.56
N ASP A 342 -0.33 -15.31 -15.08
CA ASP A 342 -1.65 -15.56 -15.64
C ASP A 342 -1.61 -16.55 -16.80
N VAL A 343 -2.59 -17.45 -16.80
CA VAL A 343 -2.67 -18.53 -17.77
C VAL A 343 -3.07 -17.99 -19.15
N PHE A 344 -2.41 -18.54 -20.17
CA PHE A 344 -2.81 -18.41 -21.57
C PHE A 344 -2.78 -19.79 -22.22
N ASN A 345 -3.51 -19.95 -23.31
CA ASN A 345 -3.66 -21.22 -24.02
C ASN A 345 -3.36 -21.06 -25.51
N ASP A 346 -2.15 -21.40 -25.92
CA ASP A 346 -1.69 -21.38 -27.31
C ASP A 346 -2.51 -22.31 -28.23
N ALA A 347 -3.11 -23.37 -27.68
CA ALA A 347 -3.96 -24.29 -28.44
C ALA A 347 -5.26 -23.63 -28.94
N GLN A 348 -5.65 -22.46 -28.42
CA GLN A 348 -6.78 -21.67 -28.94
C GLN A 348 -6.42 -20.83 -30.17
N CYS A 349 -5.13 -20.65 -30.48
CA CYS A 349 -4.64 -19.92 -31.67
C CYS A 349 -3.51 -20.70 -32.37
N LEU A 350 -3.79 -21.95 -32.71
CA LEU A 350 -2.84 -22.83 -33.40
C LEU A 350 -2.27 -22.18 -34.68
N ASN A 351 -0.97 -22.36 -34.88
CA ASN A 351 -0.20 -21.84 -36.01
C ASN A 351 -0.07 -20.31 -36.06
N THR A 352 -0.42 -19.62 -34.98
CA THR A 352 -0.09 -18.20 -34.82
C THR A 352 1.23 -17.98 -34.10
N TYR A 353 1.95 -19.04 -33.71
CA TYR A 353 3.21 -18.91 -32.97
C TYR A 353 3.05 -18.01 -31.73
N LEU A 354 2.07 -18.29 -30.87
CA LEU A 354 1.99 -17.67 -29.55
C LEU A 354 3.07 -18.26 -28.63
N GLY A 355 3.91 -17.42 -28.04
CA GLY A 355 5.13 -17.80 -27.34
C GLY A 355 5.00 -17.84 -25.82
N GLN A 356 5.98 -17.24 -25.15
CA GLN A 356 6.14 -17.29 -23.69
C GLN A 356 5.39 -16.17 -22.95
N MET A 357 4.83 -15.19 -23.66
CA MET A 357 4.31 -13.96 -23.06
C MET A 357 5.35 -13.30 -22.14
N ASN A 358 6.62 -13.26 -22.55
CA ASN A 358 7.70 -12.74 -21.72
C ASN A 358 7.60 -11.22 -21.50
N ALA A 359 7.87 -10.75 -20.26
CA ALA A 359 7.89 -9.33 -19.90
C ALA A 359 6.62 -8.63 -20.41
N ASP A 360 5.46 -8.95 -19.83
CA ASP A 360 4.19 -8.58 -20.41
C ASP A 360 3.52 -7.39 -19.73
N VAL A 361 2.66 -6.72 -20.48
CA VAL A 361 1.89 -5.58 -20.00
C VAL A 361 0.41 -5.70 -20.36
N TRP A 362 -0.45 -5.09 -19.56
CA TRP A 362 -1.89 -5.31 -19.52
C TRP A 362 -2.68 -4.03 -19.80
N PHE A 363 -3.84 -4.16 -20.43
CA PHE A 363 -4.73 -3.03 -20.66
C PHE A 363 -6.17 -3.46 -20.42
N SER A 364 -6.95 -2.63 -19.75
CA SER A 364 -8.39 -2.84 -19.57
C SER A 364 -9.16 -2.01 -20.58
N TYR A 365 -10.13 -2.63 -21.25
CA TYR A 365 -10.93 -2.04 -22.31
C TYR A 365 -12.41 -2.33 -22.07
N ASP A 366 -13.16 -1.28 -21.72
CA ASP A 366 -14.61 -1.34 -21.58
C ASP A 366 -15.27 -1.04 -22.92
N SER A 367 -15.95 -2.03 -23.48
CA SER A 367 -16.55 -1.89 -24.81
C SER A 367 -17.81 -1.03 -24.78
N THR A 368 -17.84 -0.02 -25.66
CA THR A 368 -19.03 0.81 -25.91
C THR A 368 -19.80 0.40 -27.16
N CYS A 369 -19.41 -0.71 -27.80
CA CYS A 369 -19.86 -1.13 -29.12
C CYS A 369 -20.13 -2.64 -29.18
N ASN A 370 -21.10 -3.04 -29.99
CA ASN A 370 -21.27 -4.43 -30.41
C ASN A 370 -20.58 -4.62 -31.76
N GLY A 371 -19.68 -5.60 -31.87
CA GLY A 371 -18.96 -5.80 -33.12
C GLY A 371 -17.68 -6.59 -32.97
N THR A 372 -16.65 -6.19 -33.70
CA THR A 372 -15.33 -6.84 -33.70
C THR A 372 -14.30 -5.90 -33.10
N LEU A 373 -13.61 -6.37 -32.05
CA LEU A 373 -12.41 -5.74 -31.51
C LEU A 373 -11.21 -6.13 -32.36
N ILE A 374 -10.47 -5.14 -32.81
CA ILE A 374 -9.20 -5.29 -33.53
C ILE A 374 -8.09 -4.78 -32.61
N VAL A 375 -7.10 -5.62 -32.35
CA VAL A 375 -5.93 -5.29 -31.53
C VAL A 375 -4.66 -5.59 -32.31
N SER A 376 -3.75 -4.63 -32.38
CA SER A 376 -2.54 -4.77 -33.18
C SER A 376 -1.32 -4.07 -32.59
N THR A 377 -0.18 -4.74 -32.66
CA THR A 377 1.18 -4.19 -32.44
C THR A 377 1.96 -4.08 -33.77
N CYS A 378 1.27 -4.27 -34.89
CA CYS A 378 1.89 -4.46 -36.20
C CYS A 378 2.76 -3.28 -36.62
N ASP A 379 3.97 -3.61 -37.09
CA ASP A 379 4.92 -2.68 -37.71
C ASP A 379 5.35 -1.49 -36.82
N SER A 380 4.99 -1.52 -35.53
CA SER A 380 5.29 -0.46 -34.55
C SER A 380 6.17 -0.96 -33.39
N ALA A 381 6.04 -2.22 -33.00
CA ALA A 381 6.84 -2.80 -31.92
C ALA A 381 8.26 -3.12 -32.36
N THR A 382 9.21 -2.93 -31.44
CA THR A 382 10.64 -3.14 -31.69
C THR A 382 11.12 -4.57 -31.40
N PHE A 383 10.18 -5.48 -31.13
CA PHE A 383 10.44 -6.86 -30.70
C PHE A 383 9.35 -7.80 -31.22
N ASP A 384 9.61 -9.10 -31.13
CA ASP A 384 8.68 -10.18 -31.46
C ASP A 384 7.59 -10.25 -30.39
N THR A 385 6.36 -9.84 -30.74
CA THR A 385 5.27 -9.65 -29.76
C THR A 385 4.34 -10.85 -29.73
N ASP A 386 3.68 -11.04 -28.61
CA ASP A 386 2.53 -11.92 -28.44
C ASP A 386 1.33 -11.12 -27.91
N LEU A 387 0.13 -11.39 -28.44
CA LEU A 387 -1.13 -10.79 -27.99
C LEU A 387 -2.12 -11.83 -27.48
N VAL A 388 -2.76 -11.53 -26.35
CA VAL A 388 -3.88 -12.29 -25.80
C VAL A 388 -4.99 -11.34 -25.37
N VAL A 389 -6.25 -11.69 -25.67
CA VAL A 389 -7.43 -10.96 -25.18
C VAL A 389 -8.30 -11.89 -24.37
N TYR A 390 -8.70 -11.38 -23.20
CA TYR A 390 -9.61 -12.03 -22.29
C TYR A 390 -10.90 -11.22 -22.13
N GLN A 391 -11.98 -11.91 -21.76
CA GLN A 391 -13.23 -11.31 -21.30
C GLN A 391 -13.42 -11.57 -19.82
N GLY A 392 -13.88 -10.57 -19.06
CA GLY A 392 -14.13 -10.69 -17.62
C GLY A 392 -13.18 -9.83 -16.79
N THR A 393 -12.93 -10.27 -15.55
CA THR A 393 -12.02 -9.63 -14.59
C THR A 393 -10.84 -10.55 -14.30
N CYS A 394 -9.74 -10.07 -13.72
CA CYS A 394 -8.54 -10.87 -13.45
C CYS A 394 -8.82 -12.19 -12.71
N ASN A 395 -9.79 -12.20 -11.79
CA ASN A 395 -10.16 -13.39 -11.02
C ASN A 395 -11.05 -14.38 -11.78
N GLU A 396 -11.73 -13.96 -12.85
CA GLU A 396 -12.72 -14.74 -13.60
C GLU A 396 -12.60 -14.55 -15.12
N MET A 397 -11.38 -14.35 -15.62
CA MET A 397 -11.15 -14.06 -17.04
C MET A 397 -11.16 -15.33 -17.90
N GLU A 398 -11.77 -15.22 -19.09
CA GLU A 398 -11.74 -16.25 -20.12
C GLU A 398 -10.97 -15.73 -21.34
N GLN A 399 -9.97 -16.48 -21.79
CA GLN A 399 -9.25 -16.15 -23.03
C GLN A 399 -10.19 -16.33 -24.24
N ILE A 400 -10.45 -15.24 -24.95
CA ILE A 400 -11.35 -15.21 -26.12
C ILE A 400 -10.60 -15.11 -27.45
N ALA A 401 -9.35 -14.63 -27.45
CA ALA A 401 -8.50 -14.58 -28.64
C ALA A 401 -7.01 -14.52 -28.28
N CYS A 402 -6.16 -14.98 -29.19
CA CYS A 402 -4.70 -14.84 -29.11
C CYS A 402 -4.04 -14.89 -30.49
N ASN A 403 -2.84 -14.31 -30.61
CA ASN A 403 -1.98 -14.35 -31.80
C ASN A 403 -0.55 -13.95 -31.43
N GLY A 404 0.47 -14.71 -31.86
CA GLY A 404 1.87 -14.30 -31.77
C GLY A 404 2.34 -13.56 -33.02
N ASP A 405 2.29 -14.25 -34.16
CA ASP A 405 2.67 -13.75 -35.47
C ASP A 405 1.44 -13.31 -36.28
N GLY A 406 1.29 -11.99 -36.43
CA GLY A 406 0.36 -11.39 -37.36
C GLY A 406 0.83 -11.53 -38.82
N THR A 407 0.04 -11.02 -39.77
CA THR A 407 0.45 -10.95 -41.18
C THR A 407 1.37 -9.76 -41.50
N CYS A 408 1.92 -9.13 -40.46
CA CYS A 408 2.78 -7.95 -40.52
C CYS A 408 4.26 -8.28 -40.39
N THR A 409 5.13 -7.28 -40.49
CA THR A 409 6.59 -7.48 -40.49
C THR A 409 7.14 -7.54 -39.07
N GLY A 410 8.30 -8.16 -38.88
CA GLY A 410 9.00 -8.15 -37.59
C GLY A 410 8.43 -9.07 -36.51
N TYR A 411 7.58 -10.04 -36.88
CA TYR A 411 6.97 -11.00 -35.94
C TYR A 411 6.08 -10.30 -34.91
N THR A 412 5.44 -9.20 -35.32
CA THR A 412 4.49 -8.48 -34.49
C THR A 412 3.08 -9.04 -34.69
N SER A 413 2.19 -8.82 -33.72
CA SER A 413 0.92 -9.52 -33.61
C SER A 413 -0.27 -8.72 -34.12
N TYR A 414 -1.29 -9.46 -34.55
CA TYR A 414 -2.60 -8.92 -34.94
C TYR A 414 -3.70 -9.92 -34.60
N LEU A 415 -4.76 -9.46 -33.94
CA LEU A 415 -5.94 -10.30 -33.70
C LEU A 415 -7.25 -9.54 -33.85
N GLU A 416 -8.30 -10.32 -34.12
CA GLU A 416 -9.69 -9.87 -34.19
C GLU A 416 -10.56 -10.79 -33.33
N THR A 417 -11.49 -10.23 -32.56
CA THR A 417 -12.42 -11.02 -31.74
C THR A 417 -13.79 -10.35 -31.59
N PRO A 418 -14.90 -11.11 -31.59
CA PRO A 418 -16.23 -10.52 -31.37
C PRO A 418 -16.35 -9.98 -29.94
N ILE A 419 -16.90 -8.78 -29.80
CA ILE A 419 -17.15 -8.11 -28.52
C ILE A 419 -18.58 -7.56 -28.45
N THR A 420 -19.06 -7.41 -27.22
CA THR A 420 -20.40 -6.90 -26.91
C THR A 420 -20.27 -5.65 -26.06
N SER A 421 -21.12 -4.66 -26.33
CA SER A 421 -21.17 -3.42 -25.57
C SER A 421 -21.51 -3.70 -24.11
N GLY A 422 -20.86 -2.97 -23.20
CA GLY A 422 -21.06 -3.10 -21.75
C GLY A 422 -20.26 -4.23 -21.09
N ASN A 423 -19.51 -5.02 -21.86
CA ASN A 423 -18.57 -6.00 -21.31
C ASN A 423 -17.17 -5.39 -21.19
N SER A 424 -16.41 -5.88 -20.21
CA SER A 424 -15.00 -5.54 -20.00
C SER A 424 -14.08 -6.61 -20.59
N TYR A 425 -12.98 -6.14 -21.17
CA TYR A 425 -11.97 -6.94 -21.85
C TYR A 425 -10.57 -6.59 -21.31
N LEU A 426 -9.70 -7.59 -21.24
CA LEU A 426 -8.30 -7.42 -20.86
C LEU A 426 -7.43 -7.75 -22.07
N ILE A 427 -6.49 -6.87 -22.39
CA ILE A 427 -5.54 -7.03 -23.49
C ILE A 427 -4.16 -7.19 -22.88
N ARG A 428 -3.49 -8.31 -23.17
CA ARG A 428 -2.16 -8.64 -22.67
C ARG A 428 -1.17 -8.64 -23.83
N ILE A 429 -0.05 -7.96 -23.69
CA ILE A 429 1.05 -7.88 -24.66
C ILE A 429 2.32 -8.43 -24.02
N GLY A 430 2.91 -9.47 -24.59
CA GLY A 430 4.19 -10.01 -24.13
C GLY A 430 5.15 -10.23 -25.29
N GLY A 431 6.30 -10.84 -25.02
CA GLY A 431 7.26 -11.26 -26.03
C GLY A 431 7.26 -12.78 -26.28
N TRP A 432 7.58 -13.17 -27.52
CA TRP A 432 7.63 -14.57 -27.94
C TRP A 432 8.57 -15.44 -27.09
N ASP A 433 9.73 -14.91 -26.71
CA ASP A 433 10.72 -15.62 -25.88
C ASP A 433 11.35 -14.72 -24.80
N ALA A 434 12.18 -15.32 -23.95
CA ALA A 434 12.87 -14.63 -22.86
C ALA A 434 13.79 -13.44 -23.26
N ASN A 435 14.08 -13.27 -24.56
CA ASN A 435 14.89 -12.14 -25.06
C ASN A 435 14.03 -11.09 -25.79
N SER A 436 12.73 -11.35 -25.91
CA SER A 436 11.79 -10.52 -26.64
C SER A 436 11.12 -9.56 -25.65
N ALA A 437 11.60 -8.32 -25.64
CA ALA A 437 11.04 -7.19 -24.92
C ALA A 437 11.45 -5.90 -25.62
N GLY A 438 10.65 -4.85 -25.49
CA GLY A 438 10.88 -3.61 -26.22
C GLY A 438 9.77 -2.59 -26.03
N THR A 439 9.70 -1.66 -26.97
CA THR A 439 8.69 -0.61 -26.98
C THR A 439 7.85 -0.73 -28.25
N GLY A 440 6.66 -0.16 -28.24
CA GLY A 440 5.82 -0.17 -29.43
C GLY A 440 4.60 0.70 -29.29
N THR A 441 3.67 0.48 -30.21
CA THR A 441 2.38 1.17 -30.19
C THR A 441 1.26 0.16 -30.40
N LEU A 442 0.36 0.09 -29.44
CA LEU A 442 -0.86 -0.70 -29.45
C LEU A 442 -1.95 0.08 -30.19
N SER A 443 -2.52 -0.51 -31.23
CA SER A 443 -3.72 -0.01 -31.90
C SER A 443 -4.93 -0.81 -31.44
N ILE A 444 -5.98 -0.13 -30.98
CA ILE A 444 -7.26 -0.72 -30.57
C ILE A 444 -8.37 -0.08 -31.38
N GLU A 445 -9.15 -0.88 -32.09
CA GLU A 445 -10.32 -0.42 -32.83
C GLU A 445 -11.52 -1.32 -32.54
N CYS A 446 -12.70 -0.73 -32.42
CA CYS A 446 -13.96 -1.48 -32.44
C CYS A 446 -14.75 -1.19 -33.71
N VAL A 447 -14.94 -2.21 -34.54
CA VAL A 447 -15.77 -2.13 -35.74
C VAL A 447 -17.17 -2.62 -35.40
N SER A 448 -18.13 -1.70 -35.33
CA SER A 448 -19.51 -2.02 -34.97
C SER A 448 -20.18 -2.92 -36.03
N SER A 449 -20.83 -3.98 -35.58
CA SER A 449 -21.81 -4.73 -36.38
C SER A 449 -23.19 -4.13 -36.12
N GLU A 450 -23.70 -3.30 -37.04
CA GLU A 450 -25.07 -2.75 -36.93
C GLU A 450 -26.15 -3.82 -36.74
#